data_AF-A0A352W4W1-F1
#
_entry.id   AF-A0A352W4W1-F1
#
_cell.length_a   1.000
_cell.length_b   1.000
_cell.length_c   1.000
_cell.angle_alpha   90.00
_cell.angle_beta   90.00
_cell.angle_gamma   90.00
#
_symmetry.space_group_name_H-M   'P 1'
#
loop_
_entity.id
_entity.type
_entity.pdbx_description
1 polymer ?
#
loop_
_entity_poly.entity_id
_entity_poly.type
_entity_poly.pdbx_seq_one_letter_code
_entity_poly.pdbx_strand_id
1 'polypeptide(L)'
;TEVEMKEKKHRVEDALSATRAAVEEGVVAGGGVTLIRAQKSLDALKEADEIQIGINIVRKAMEEPLRNIVSNAGFDGSIICEQARTQGEKMGFNAASGEWVDMFEAGIIDPAKVTRSAVQNAASIAALLLTTETIVCDIPEKEAPAPAGAPGGMGGMGGMGGMGGMGGGMGGMY
;
A
#
# COMPACT_ATOMS: atom_id res chain seq x y z
N THR A 1 13.57 21.73 4.80
CA THR A 1 12.12 22.05 4.85
C THR A 1 11.41 21.01 5.73
N GLU A 2 10.16 21.24 6.16
CA GLU A 2 9.40 20.26 6.98
C GLU A 2 9.27 18.90 6.27
N VAL A 3 9.17 18.91 4.94
CA VAL A 3 9.10 17.72 4.08
C VAL A 3 10.37 16.86 4.21
N GLU A 4 11.55 17.46 4.17
CA GLU A 4 12.83 16.73 4.31
C GLU A 4 12.98 16.09 5.71
N MET A 5 12.48 16.75 6.76
CA MET A 5 12.49 16.19 8.12
C MET A 5 11.58 14.97 8.24
N LYS A 6 10.40 15.00 7.61
CA LYS A 6 9.47 13.85 7.57
C LYS A 6 10.05 12.69 6.78
N GLU A 7 10.65 12.93 5.61
CA GLU A 7 11.30 11.89 4.80
C GLU A 7 12.43 11.18 5.58
N LYS A 8 13.31 11.95 6.22
CA LYS A 8 14.39 11.38 7.06
C LYS A 8 13.85 10.56 8.22
N LYS A 9 12.80 11.02 8.88
CA LYS A 9 12.16 10.30 9.98
C LYS A 9 11.59 8.96 9.51
N HIS A 10 10.78 8.97 8.45
CA HIS A 10 10.18 7.74 7.92
C HIS A 10 11.25 6.73 7.48
N ARG A 11 12.32 7.18 6.83
CA ARG A 11 13.45 6.30 6.46
C ARG A 11 14.11 5.62 7.66
N VAL A 12 14.26 6.31 8.78
CA VAL A 12 14.84 5.74 10.00
C VAL A 12 13.87 4.74 10.63
N GLU A 13 12.58 5.05 10.66
CA GLU A 13 11.53 4.16 11.18
C GLU A 13 11.42 2.87 10.35
N ASP A 14 11.49 2.99 9.02
CA ASP A 14 11.49 1.86 8.08
C ASP A 14 12.73 0.98 8.27
N ALA A 15 13.92 1.59 8.33
CA ALA A 15 15.17 0.86 8.53
C ALA A 15 15.20 0.11 9.89
N LEU A 16 14.72 0.75 10.95
CA LEU A 16 14.63 0.14 12.27
C LEU A 16 13.65 -1.05 12.27
N SER A 17 12.52 -0.91 11.60
CA SER A 17 11.51 -1.96 11.51
C SER A 17 12.00 -3.14 10.66
N ALA A 18 12.65 -2.87 9.53
CA ALA A 18 13.23 -3.88 8.65
C ALA A 18 14.33 -4.69 9.36
N THR A 19 15.24 -4.02 10.07
CA THR A 19 16.32 -4.70 10.82
C THR A 19 15.77 -5.56 11.96
N ARG A 20 14.75 -5.10 12.69
CA ARG A 20 14.07 -5.93 13.70
C ARG A 20 13.43 -7.17 13.08
N ALA A 21 12.69 -7.02 11.98
CA ALA A 21 12.07 -8.14 11.29
C ALA A 21 13.11 -9.14 10.74
N ALA A 22 14.25 -8.64 10.25
CA ALA A 22 15.36 -9.46 9.78
C ALA A 22 16.03 -10.25 10.92
N VAL A 23 16.12 -9.69 12.12
CA VAL A 23 16.65 -10.40 13.30
C VAL A 23 15.70 -11.51 13.76
N GLU A 24 14.38 -11.30 13.68
CA GLU A 24 13.37 -12.26 14.13
C GLU A 24 13.24 -13.49 13.23
N GLU A 25 13.12 -13.30 11.91
CA GLU A 25 12.80 -14.38 10.95
C GLU A 25 13.89 -14.57 9.87
N GLY A 26 14.99 -13.83 9.94
CA GLY A 26 16.05 -13.86 8.94
C GLY A 26 15.72 -13.04 7.68
N VAL A 27 16.54 -13.23 6.66
CA VAL A 27 16.49 -12.50 5.39
C VAL A 27 16.43 -13.46 4.21
N VAL A 28 15.82 -13.00 3.13
CA VAL A 28 15.69 -13.70 1.85
C VAL A 28 16.18 -12.80 0.71
N ALA A 29 16.41 -13.38 -0.46
CA ALA A 29 16.75 -12.61 -1.65
C ALA A 29 15.59 -11.66 -2.01
N GLY A 30 15.88 -10.37 -2.13
CA GLY A 30 14.87 -9.34 -2.34
C GLY A 30 14.43 -9.22 -3.80
N GLY A 31 13.84 -8.08 -4.18
CA GLY A 31 13.49 -7.79 -5.58
C GLY A 31 12.41 -8.71 -6.16
N GLY A 32 11.62 -9.37 -5.32
CA GLY A 32 10.53 -10.25 -5.73
C GLY A 32 10.93 -11.66 -6.20
N VAL A 33 12.24 -11.96 -6.35
CA VAL A 33 12.69 -13.29 -6.84
C VAL A 33 12.34 -14.42 -5.87
N THR A 34 12.29 -14.15 -4.57
CA THR A 34 11.89 -15.15 -3.56
C THR A 34 10.46 -15.65 -3.79
N LEU A 35 9.55 -14.78 -4.26
CA LEU A 35 8.18 -15.16 -4.55
C LEU A 35 8.09 -16.10 -5.76
N ILE A 36 8.87 -15.84 -6.82
CA ILE A 36 9.00 -16.76 -7.97
C ILE A 36 9.44 -18.15 -7.51
N ARG A 37 10.43 -18.22 -6.63
CA ARG A 37 10.91 -19.51 -6.11
C ARG A 37 9.88 -20.22 -5.24
N ALA A 38 9.19 -19.47 -4.40
CA ALA A 38 8.16 -20.01 -3.52
C ALA A 38 7.00 -20.65 -4.31
N GLN A 39 6.79 -20.29 -5.59
CA GLN A 39 5.80 -20.94 -6.45
C GLN A 39 6.02 -22.46 -6.59
N LYS A 40 7.26 -22.97 -6.45
CA LYS A 40 7.53 -24.42 -6.50
C LYS A 40 6.78 -25.18 -5.41
N SER A 41 6.53 -24.54 -4.26
CA SER A 41 5.75 -25.16 -3.18
C SER A 41 4.30 -25.45 -3.59
N LEU A 42 3.75 -24.68 -4.54
CA LEU A 42 2.41 -24.87 -5.07
C LEU A 42 2.31 -26.10 -5.99
N ASP A 43 3.43 -26.65 -6.47
CA ASP A 43 3.42 -27.85 -7.33
C ASP A 43 2.96 -29.11 -6.58
N ALA A 44 3.06 -29.08 -5.24
CA ALA A 44 2.57 -30.13 -4.35
C ALA A 44 1.04 -30.07 -4.15
N LEU A 45 0.41 -28.92 -4.43
CA LEU A 45 -1.03 -28.70 -4.28
C LEU A 45 -1.70 -29.01 -5.63
N LYS A 46 -2.02 -30.29 -5.85
CA LYS A 46 -2.77 -30.72 -7.04
C LYS A 46 -4.20 -31.01 -6.62
N GLU A 47 -5.11 -30.20 -7.12
CA GLU A 47 -6.53 -30.23 -6.78
C GLU A 47 -7.37 -30.33 -8.06
N ALA A 48 -8.68 -30.61 -7.93
CA ALA A 48 -9.59 -30.67 -9.05
C ALA A 48 -10.24 -29.31 -9.36
N ASP A 49 -10.63 -29.12 -10.62
CA ASP A 49 -11.57 -28.08 -11.07
C ASP A 49 -11.23 -26.65 -10.61
N GLU A 50 -12.13 -26.02 -9.86
CA GLU A 50 -12.06 -24.61 -9.46
C GLU A 50 -10.90 -24.31 -8.50
N ILE A 51 -10.54 -25.28 -7.64
CA ILE A 51 -9.44 -25.12 -6.69
C ILE A 51 -8.12 -24.98 -7.45
N GLN A 52 -7.94 -25.76 -8.52
CA GLN A 52 -6.74 -25.67 -9.34
C GLN A 52 -6.63 -24.32 -10.06
N ILE A 53 -7.75 -23.71 -10.44
CA ILE A 53 -7.79 -22.35 -11.00
C ILE A 53 -7.32 -21.34 -9.94
N GLY A 54 -7.81 -21.44 -8.70
CA GLY A 54 -7.37 -20.59 -7.59
C GLY A 54 -5.85 -20.69 -7.33
N ILE A 55 -5.30 -21.90 -7.32
CA ILE A 55 -3.86 -22.14 -7.17
C ILE A 55 -3.07 -21.46 -8.29
N ASN A 56 -3.56 -21.54 -9.53
CA ASN A 56 -2.91 -20.89 -10.68
C ASN A 56 -2.98 -19.35 -10.61
N ILE A 57 -4.07 -18.79 -10.06
CA ILE A 57 -4.19 -17.34 -9.81
C ILE A 57 -3.14 -16.89 -8.80
N VAL A 58 -3.02 -17.59 -7.67
CA VAL A 58 -2.00 -17.28 -6.65
C VAL A 58 -0.61 -17.40 -7.24
N ARG A 59 -0.34 -18.47 -7.99
CA ARG A 59 0.95 -18.64 -8.68
C ARG A 59 1.27 -17.42 -9.54
N LYS A 60 0.36 -17.03 -10.43
CA LYS A 60 0.57 -15.86 -11.30
C LYS A 60 0.77 -14.57 -10.50
N ALA A 61 -0.03 -14.34 -9.46
CA ALA A 61 0.06 -13.15 -8.61
C ALA A 61 1.43 -12.99 -7.93
N MET A 62 2.09 -14.10 -7.59
CA MET A 62 3.44 -14.08 -7.00
C MET A 62 4.52 -13.55 -7.95
N GLU A 63 4.26 -13.46 -9.24
CA GLU A 63 5.19 -12.91 -10.24
C GLU A 63 5.12 -11.39 -10.36
N GLU A 64 3.97 -10.82 -9.99
CA GLU A 64 3.69 -9.41 -10.19
C GLU A 64 4.68 -8.49 -9.46
N PRO A 65 5.17 -8.79 -8.23
CA PRO A 65 6.18 -7.94 -7.59
C PRO A 65 7.48 -7.81 -8.39
N LEU A 66 8.04 -8.92 -8.87
CA LEU A 66 9.25 -8.90 -9.71
C LEU A 66 8.96 -8.19 -11.04
N ARG A 67 7.84 -8.55 -11.70
CA ARG A 67 7.42 -7.97 -12.98
C ARG A 67 7.31 -6.45 -12.89
N ASN A 68 6.71 -5.93 -11.82
CA ASN A 68 6.53 -4.49 -11.61
C ASN A 68 7.86 -3.78 -11.35
N ILE A 69 8.74 -4.35 -10.52
CA ILE A 69 10.07 -3.78 -10.25
C ILE A 69 10.88 -3.67 -11.56
N VAL A 70 10.88 -4.74 -12.35
CA VAL A 70 11.60 -4.83 -13.63
C VAL A 70 11.00 -3.86 -14.67
N SER A 71 9.68 -3.78 -14.76
CA SER A 71 8.99 -2.88 -15.69
C SER A 71 9.22 -1.41 -15.34
N ASN A 72 9.25 -1.07 -14.05
CA ASN A 72 9.59 0.27 -13.58
C ASN A 72 11.03 0.67 -13.94
N ALA A 73 11.92 -0.30 -14.12
CA ALA A 73 13.28 -0.10 -14.59
C ALA A 73 13.43 -0.12 -16.12
N GLY A 74 12.33 -0.28 -16.87
CA GLY A 74 12.32 -0.23 -18.34
C GLY A 74 12.67 -1.54 -19.04
N PHE A 75 12.73 -2.66 -18.31
CA PHE A 75 13.00 -3.99 -18.86
C PHE A 75 11.70 -4.80 -19.05
N ASP A 76 11.75 -5.86 -19.86
CA ASP A 76 10.60 -6.76 -20.04
C ASP A 76 10.43 -7.69 -18.83
N GLY A 77 9.45 -7.38 -17.98
CA GLY A 77 9.15 -8.16 -16.78
C GLY A 77 8.77 -9.61 -17.05
N SER A 78 8.17 -9.94 -18.20
CA SER A 78 7.79 -11.32 -18.53
C SER A 78 9.03 -12.18 -18.78
N ILE A 79 9.99 -11.64 -19.53
CA ILE A 79 11.24 -12.33 -19.85
C ILE A 79 12.05 -12.57 -18.57
N ILE A 80 12.17 -11.54 -17.72
CA ILE A 80 12.93 -11.66 -16.47
C ILE A 80 12.27 -12.62 -15.48
N CYS A 81 10.94 -12.60 -15.34
CA CYS A 81 10.22 -13.55 -14.51
C CYS A 81 10.45 -15.00 -14.96
N GLU A 82 10.45 -15.26 -16.27
CA GLU A 82 10.70 -16.60 -16.79
C GLU A 82 12.14 -17.05 -16.55
N GLN A 83 13.11 -16.19 -16.83
CA GLN A 83 14.52 -16.45 -16.55
C GLN A 83 14.76 -16.74 -15.06
N ALA A 84 14.14 -15.97 -14.16
CA ALA A 84 14.27 -16.11 -12.71
C ALA A 84 13.99 -17.53 -12.19
N ARG A 85 13.10 -18.29 -12.84
CA ARG A 85 12.74 -19.67 -12.44
C ARG A 85 13.91 -20.65 -12.52
N THR A 86 14.82 -20.41 -13.47
CA THR A 86 15.96 -21.28 -13.79
C THR A 86 17.25 -20.84 -13.13
N GLN A 87 17.27 -19.67 -12.49
CA GLN A 87 18.45 -19.14 -11.82
C GLN A 87 18.73 -19.85 -10.50
N GLY A 88 19.99 -19.78 -10.06
CA GLY A 88 20.41 -20.31 -8.75
C GLY A 88 19.66 -19.67 -7.57
N GLU A 89 19.68 -20.32 -6.41
CA GLU A 89 18.92 -19.89 -5.22
C GLU A 89 19.27 -18.48 -4.71
N LYS A 90 20.50 -18.02 -4.94
CA LYS A 90 20.95 -16.69 -4.52
C LYS A 90 20.89 -15.64 -5.64
N MET A 91 20.71 -16.06 -6.89
CA MET A 91 20.80 -15.19 -8.06
C MET A 91 19.50 -14.42 -8.31
N GLY A 92 19.55 -13.11 -8.47
CA GLY A 92 18.37 -12.31 -8.80
C GLY A 92 18.71 -11.21 -9.78
N PHE A 93 17.67 -10.59 -10.34
CA PHE A 93 17.84 -9.52 -11.29
C PHE A 93 17.95 -8.19 -10.56
N ASN A 94 19.12 -7.55 -10.63
CA ASN A 94 19.32 -6.21 -10.14
C ASN A 94 18.72 -5.23 -11.16
N ALA A 95 17.53 -4.71 -10.87
CA ALA A 95 16.83 -3.79 -11.76
C ALA A 95 17.55 -2.43 -11.95
N ALA A 96 18.48 -2.06 -11.06
CA ALA A 96 19.25 -0.83 -11.20
C ALA A 96 20.41 -0.97 -12.21
N SER A 97 21.05 -2.15 -12.28
CA SER A 97 22.15 -2.41 -13.24
C SER A 97 21.71 -3.18 -14.49
N GLY A 98 20.58 -3.88 -14.43
CA GLY A 98 20.12 -4.77 -15.51
C GLY A 98 20.81 -6.14 -15.53
N GLU A 99 21.44 -6.56 -14.43
CA GLU A 99 22.30 -7.75 -14.38
C GLU A 99 21.79 -8.80 -13.40
N TRP A 100 22.10 -10.06 -13.67
CA TRP A 100 21.90 -11.16 -12.73
C TRP A 100 23.05 -11.22 -11.73
N VAL A 101 22.75 -11.05 -10.45
CA VAL A 101 23.75 -10.97 -9.37
C VAL A 101 23.38 -11.87 -8.20
N ASP A 102 24.36 -12.23 -7.36
CA ASP A 102 24.05 -12.78 -6.03
C ASP A 102 23.42 -11.69 -5.18
N MET A 103 22.15 -11.89 -4.79
CA MET A 103 21.34 -10.88 -4.11
C MET A 103 21.84 -10.60 -2.70
N PHE A 104 22.47 -11.57 -2.04
CA PHE A 104 23.02 -11.38 -0.70
C PHE A 104 24.32 -10.59 -0.76
N GLU A 105 25.21 -10.92 -1.71
CA GLU A 105 26.45 -10.17 -1.92
C GLU A 105 26.19 -8.73 -2.39
N ALA A 106 25.17 -8.54 -3.23
CA ALA A 106 24.72 -7.22 -3.67
C ALA A 106 23.94 -6.43 -2.60
N GLY A 107 23.59 -7.06 -1.46
CA GLY A 107 22.81 -6.43 -0.39
C GLY A 107 21.34 -6.18 -0.73
N ILE A 108 20.82 -6.81 -1.79
CA ILE A 108 19.42 -6.71 -2.22
C ILE A 108 18.62 -7.82 -1.51
N ILE A 109 18.32 -7.57 -0.24
CA ILE A 109 17.69 -8.52 0.67
C ILE A 109 16.41 -7.96 1.26
N ASP A 110 15.44 -8.84 1.48
CA ASP A 110 14.18 -8.51 2.17
C ASP A 110 14.09 -9.32 3.48
N PRO A 111 13.56 -8.75 4.58
CA PRO A 111 13.24 -9.53 5.75
C PRO A 111 12.22 -10.63 5.41
N ALA A 112 12.45 -11.86 5.86
CA ALA A 112 11.60 -13.00 5.53
C ALA A 112 10.15 -12.77 5.99
N LYS A 113 9.99 -12.20 7.19
CA LYS A 113 8.69 -11.81 7.76
C LYS A 113 7.91 -10.86 6.85
N VAL A 114 8.59 -9.89 6.23
CA VAL A 114 7.94 -8.90 5.35
C VAL A 114 7.41 -9.59 4.09
N THR A 115 8.24 -10.41 3.45
CA THR A 115 7.83 -11.15 2.24
C THR A 115 6.64 -12.08 2.52
N ARG A 116 6.71 -12.85 3.62
CA ARG A 116 5.65 -13.78 4.03
C ARG A 116 4.36 -13.07 4.40
N SER A 117 4.44 -12.05 5.27
CA SER A 117 3.26 -11.33 5.74
C SER A 117 2.58 -10.53 4.63
N ALA A 118 3.34 -9.98 3.69
CA ALA A 118 2.77 -9.31 2.52
C ALA A 118 1.85 -10.24 1.72
N VAL A 119 2.30 -11.46 1.41
CA VAL A 119 1.48 -12.44 0.69
C VAL A 119 0.26 -12.87 1.51
N GLN A 120 0.44 -13.17 2.80
CA GLN A 120 -0.66 -13.60 3.68
C GLN A 120 -1.75 -12.52 3.81
N ASN A 121 -1.35 -11.27 4.02
CA ASN A 121 -2.27 -10.16 4.14
C ASN A 121 -2.98 -9.87 2.80
N ALA A 122 -2.25 -9.88 1.69
CA ALA A 122 -2.83 -9.71 0.36
C ALA A 122 -3.86 -10.81 0.04
N ALA A 123 -3.54 -12.07 0.33
CA ALA A 123 -4.45 -13.19 0.15
C ALA A 123 -5.70 -13.07 1.04
N SER A 124 -5.54 -12.64 2.29
CA SER A 124 -6.65 -12.42 3.23
C SER A 124 -7.63 -11.37 2.72
N ILE A 125 -7.12 -10.21 2.28
CA ILE A 125 -7.97 -9.15 1.71
C ILE A 125 -8.60 -9.58 0.39
N ALA A 126 -7.86 -10.27 -0.48
CA ALA A 126 -8.42 -10.79 -1.73
C ALA A 126 -9.56 -11.78 -1.48
N ALA A 127 -9.40 -12.70 -0.53
CA ALA A 127 -10.45 -13.65 -0.15
C ALA A 127 -11.69 -12.95 0.41
N LEU A 128 -11.51 -11.94 1.27
CA LEU A 128 -12.61 -11.11 1.77
C LEU A 128 -13.37 -10.44 0.62
N LEU A 129 -12.65 -9.79 -0.30
CA LEU A 129 -13.27 -9.09 -1.43
C LEU A 129 -13.99 -10.05 -2.39
N LEU A 130 -13.39 -11.19 -2.71
CA LEU A 130 -13.97 -12.19 -3.62
C LEU A 130 -15.24 -12.84 -3.06
N THR A 131 -15.40 -12.88 -1.73
CA THR A 131 -16.57 -13.45 -1.05
C THR A 131 -17.59 -12.38 -0.64
N THR A 132 -17.31 -11.11 -0.92
CA THR A 132 -18.21 -10.01 -0.60
C THR A 132 -19.23 -9.82 -1.73
N GLU A 133 -20.47 -10.22 -1.48
CA GLU A 133 -21.56 -10.12 -2.45
C GLU A 133 -22.18 -8.71 -2.53
N THR A 134 -22.06 -7.90 -1.48
CA THR A 134 -22.70 -6.58 -1.41
C THR A 134 -21.92 -5.61 -0.53
N ILE A 135 -21.80 -4.37 -1.01
CA ILE A 135 -21.22 -3.24 -0.27
C ILE A 135 -22.31 -2.17 -0.12
N VAL A 136 -22.57 -1.77 1.12
CA VAL A 136 -23.51 -0.69 1.44
C VAL A 136 -22.68 0.55 1.81
N CYS A 137 -23.00 1.69 1.18
CA CYS A 137 -22.37 2.97 1.46
C CYS A 137 -23.42 4.02 1.80
N ASP A 138 -23.04 4.97 2.65
CA ASP A 138 -23.87 6.15 2.92
C ASP A 138 -23.99 7.02 1.67
N ILE A 139 -25.14 7.69 1.54
CA ILE A 139 -25.36 8.64 0.46
C ILE A 139 -24.46 9.86 0.71
N PRO A 140 -23.68 10.34 -0.29
CA PRO A 140 -22.88 11.54 -0.13
C PRO A 140 -23.73 12.70 0.39
N GLU A 141 -23.34 13.27 1.52
CA GLU A 141 -24.01 14.45 2.05
C GLU A 141 -23.83 15.60 1.04
N LYS A 142 -24.92 16.27 0.70
CA LYS A 142 -24.83 17.53 -0.03
C LYS A 142 -24.26 18.55 0.95
N GLU A 143 -23.11 19.13 0.62
CA GLU A 143 -22.62 20.29 1.36
C GLU A 143 -23.77 21.30 1.45
N ALA A 144 -24.17 21.62 2.69
CA ALA A 144 -25.12 22.69 2.92
C ALA A 144 -24.53 23.95 2.25
N PRO A 145 -25.30 24.67 1.42
CA PRO A 145 -24.79 25.89 0.83
C PRO A 145 -24.27 26.77 1.97
N ALA A 146 -22.98 27.09 1.94
CA ALA A 146 -22.37 28.03 2.85
C ALA A 146 -23.30 29.25 2.89
N PRO A 147 -23.71 29.74 4.07
CA PRO A 147 -24.67 30.83 4.15
C PRO A 147 -24.15 31.96 3.28
N ALA A 148 -24.90 32.26 2.21
CA ALA A 148 -24.54 33.30 1.28
C ALA A 148 -24.34 34.58 2.11
N GLY A 149 -23.10 35.05 2.15
CA GLY A 149 -22.78 36.33 2.76
C GLY A 149 -23.78 37.35 2.22
N ALA A 150 -24.55 37.96 3.13
CA ALA A 150 -25.55 38.94 2.79
C ALA A 150 -24.93 39.94 1.80
N PRO A 151 -25.52 40.17 0.61
CA PRO A 151 -25.01 41.14 -0.32
C PRO A 151 -24.92 42.48 0.40
N GLY A 152 -23.72 43.06 0.42
CA GLY A 152 -23.49 44.40 0.93
C GLY A 152 -24.49 45.36 0.29
N GLY A 153 -25.50 45.75 1.06
CA GLY A 153 -26.40 46.84 0.75
C GLY A 153 -25.66 48.15 0.96
N MET A 154 -25.02 48.63 -0.10
CA MET A 154 -24.57 50.01 -0.18
C MET A 154 -25.81 50.92 -0.29
N GLY A 155 -25.99 51.80 0.69
CA GLY A 155 -26.76 53.04 0.54
C GLY A 155 -27.97 53.18 1.46
N GLY A 156 -27.86 54.06 2.46
CA GLY A 156 -29.02 54.44 3.28
C GLY A 156 -28.71 55.26 4.52
N MET A 157 -28.02 56.40 4.34
CA MET A 157 -28.24 57.66 5.04
C MET A 157 -28.98 57.64 6.40
N GLY A 158 -28.24 57.94 7.47
CA GLY A 158 -28.61 58.99 8.42
C GLY A 158 -29.61 58.65 9.54
N GLY A 159 -29.15 58.90 10.77
CA GLY A 159 -30.02 59.44 11.82
C GLY A 159 -30.15 58.59 13.08
N MET A 160 -29.56 59.11 14.16
CA MET A 160 -30.25 59.31 15.46
C MET A 160 -30.85 58.04 16.09
N GLY A 161 -30.21 57.39 17.05
CA GLY A 161 -29.98 57.94 18.39
C GLY A 161 -30.87 57.18 19.39
N GLY A 162 -30.29 56.80 20.53
CA GLY A 162 -31.04 56.56 21.77
C GLY A 162 -31.47 55.13 22.10
N MET A 163 -30.75 54.57 23.09
CA MET A 163 -31.34 54.18 24.39
C MET A 163 -31.95 52.77 24.58
N GLY A 164 -31.44 52.10 25.63
CA GLY A 164 -32.08 51.01 26.38
C GLY A 164 -31.65 49.61 25.92
N GLY A 165 -31.02 48.73 26.70
CA GLY A 165 -31.09 48.54 28.15
C GLY A 165 -31.80 47.21 28.44
N MET A 166 -31.14 46.33 29.23
CA MET A 166 -31.65 45.08 29.84
C MET A 166 -31.90 43.92 28.86
N GLY A 167 -31.61 42.66 29.14
CA GLY A 167 -31.15 41.87 30.30
C GLY A 167 -31.07 40.41 29.77
N GLY A 168 -30.11 39.57 30.17
CA GLY A 168 -30.26 38.69 31.33
C GLY A 168 -30.84 37.32 30.96
N GLY A 169 -30.13 36.23 31.31
CA GLY A 169 -30.62 34.84 31.29
C GLY A 169 -29.82 33.92 30.33
N MET A 170 -28.81 33.15 30.73
CA MET A 170 -28.70 32.08 31.76
C MET A 170 -29.34 30.75 31.33
N GLY A 171 -28.54 29.67 31.40
CA GLY A 171 -28.93 28.26 31.32
C GLY A 171 -28.50 27.61 30.00
N GLY A 172 -27.64 26.60 29.91
CA GLY A 172 -27.31 25.53 30.86
C GLY A 172 -28.02 24.24 30.48
N MET A 173 -27.27 23.13 30.40
CA MET A 173 -27.70 21.73 30.19
C MET A 173 -28.05 21.40 28.73
N TYR A 174 -27.50 20.38 28.06
CA TYR A 174 -26.72 19.19 28.43
C TYR A 174 -25.59 18.98 27.42
#